data_AF-A0A8C7UHZ4-F1
#
_entry.id   AF-A0A8C7UHZ4-F1
#
_cell.length_a   1.000
_cell.length_b   1.000
_cell.length_c   1.000
_cell.angle_alpha   90.00
_cell.angle_beta   90.00
_cell.angle_gamma   90.00
#
_symmetry.space_group_name_H-M   'P 1'
#
loop_
_entity.id
_entity.type
_entity.pdbx_description
1 polymer ?
#
loop_
_entity_poly.entity_id
_entity_poly.type
_entity_poly.pdbx_seq_one_letter_code
_entity_poly.pdbx_strand_id
1 'polypeptide(L)'
;MPCCTCPICELCIYTVCVMAMVPCVLQPSTYIYCSFSLSGISAFALLALVLPGNYPYYLDLIHSLSVGPALLSLAKFGIAFPVSYHTLNGIRHLFWDSGKGFKIPEVYRSGYVVIVLSILTSIAAIAYM
;
A
#
# COMPACT_ATOMS: atom_id res chain seq x y z
N MET A 1 23.85 -1.63 19.93
CA MET A 1 25.19 -2.10 19.51
C MET A 1 25.65 -3.18 20.49
N PRO A 2 26.44 -4.22 20.13
CA PRO A 2 26.86 -4.69 18.80
C PRO A 2 26.60 -6.20 18.59
N CYS A 3 26.31 -6.65 17.36
CA CYS A 3 26.18 -8.09 17.02
C CYS A 3 26.94 -8.45 15.72
N CYS A 4 28.07 -7.82 15.45
CA CYS A 4 28.80 -8.00 14.19
C CYS A 4 30.20 -8.58 14.40
N THR A 5 30.34 -9.92 14.51
CA THR A 5 31.62 -10.65 14.29
C THR A 5 31.42 -12.13 13.88
N CYS A 6 30.46 -12.44 12.99
CA CYS A 6 30.40 -13.77 12.37
C CYS A 6 30.27 -13.65 10.83
N PRO A 7 31.09 -14.35 10.01
CA PRO A 7 31.01 -14.29 8.55
C PRO A 7 29.71 -14.90 7.99
N ILE A 8 28.94 -15.63 8.79
CA ILE A 8 27.57 -16.09 8.47
C ILE A 8 26.55 -14.94 8.64
N CYS A 9 26.90 -13.88 9.38
CA CYS A 9 26.02 -12.77 9.72
C CYS A 9 25.86 -11.76 8.57
N GLU A 10 26.82 -11.61 7.65
CA GLU A 10 26.66 -10.71 6.50
C GLU A 10 25.56 -11.19 5.55
N LEU A 11 25.45 -12.49 5.27
CA LEU A 11 24.37 -13.03 4.41
C LEU A 11 22.99 -12.92 5.09
N CYS A 12 22.97 -13.05 6.43
CA CYS A 12 21.77 -12.86 7.25
C CYS A 12 21.35 -11.37 7.24
N ILE A 13 22.29 -10.43 7.42
CA ILE A 13 22.04 -9.00 7.28
C ILE A 13 21.61 -8.66 5.86
N TYR A 14 22.20 -9.25 4.81
CA TYR A 14 21.77 -8.99 3.42
C TYR A 14 20.36 -9.52 3.15
N THR A 15 19.99 -10.71 3.62
CA THR A 15 18.63 -11.26 3.40
C THR A 15 17.59 -10.50 4.22
N VAL A 16 17.92 -10.11 5.46
CA VAL A 16 17.07 -9.27 6.30
C VAL A 16 16.99 -7.86 5.70
N CYS A 17 18.07 -7.34 5.11
CA CYS A 17 18.08 -6.09 4.33
C CYS A 17 17.20 -6.21 3.11
N VAL A 18 17.26 -7.24 2.27
CA VAL A 18 16.41 -7.34 1.06
C VAL A 18 14.92 -7.41 1.43
N MET A 19 14.54 -8.18 2.45
CA MET A 19 13.14 -8.26 2.92
C MET A 19 12.73 -7.11 3.84
N ALA A 20 13.67 -6.32 4.35
CA ALA A 20 13.41 -5.00 4.91
C ALA A 20 13.38 -3.93 3.81
N MET A 21 14.11 -4.08 2.71
CA MET A 21 14.22 -3.15 1.58
C MET A 21 12.98 -3.20 0.72
N VAL A 22 12.36 -4.37 0.49
CA VAL A 22 11.07 -4.42 -0.23
C VAL A 22 10.02 -3.56 0.49
N PRO A 23 9.73 -3.74 1.80
CA PRO A 23 8.88 -2.82 2.54
C PRO A 23 9.50 -1.43 2.78
N CYS A 24 10.81 -1.26 2.97
CA CYS A 24 11.42 0.07 3.16
C CYS A 24 11.56 0.89 1.87
N VAL A 25 11.45 0.28 0.68
CA VAL A 25 11.36 0.98 -0.61
C VAL A 25 9.89 1.21 -0.95
N LEU A 26 9.02 0.22 -0.64
CA LEU A 26 7.58 0.33 -0.82
C LEU A 26 6.91 1.27 0.17
N GLN A 27 7.39 1.45 1.40
CA GLN A 27 6.77 2.32 2.42
C GLN A 27 6.95 3.81 2.08
N PRO A 28 8.15 4.28 1.66
CA PRO A 28 8.32 5.60 1.08
C PRO A 28 7.47 5.81 -0.17
N SER A 29 7.54 4.86 -1.12
CA SER A 29 6.80 5.02 -2.37
C SER A 29 5.28 4.95 -2.17
N THR A 30 4.77 4.09 -1.28
CA THR A 30 3.34 4.05 -0.93
C THR A 30 2.87 5.28 -0.19
N TYR A 31 3.69 5.97 0.63
CA TYR A 31 3.31 7.29 1.13
C TYR A 31 3.17 8.27 -0.03
N ILE A 32 4.08 8.28 -1.01
CA ILE A 32 4.00 9.19 -2.16
C ILE A 32 2.71 8.92 -2.95
N TYR A 33 2.40 7.66 -3.22
CA TYR A 33 1.16 7.27 -3.90
C TYR A 33 -0.09 7.63 -3.09
N CYS A 34 -0.07 7.46 -1.77
CA CYS A 34 -1.18 7.81 -0.89
C CYS A 34 -1.37 9.34 -0.79
N SER A 35 -0.28 10.11 -0.68
CA SER A 35 -0.30 11.58 -0.70
C SER A 35 -0.77 12.13 -2.03
N PHE A 36 -0.35 11.54 -3.15
CA PHE A 36 -0.82 11.91 -4.49
C PHE A 36 -2.31 11.56 -4.69
N SER A 37 -2.75 10.42 -4.13
CA SER A 37 -4.16 10.04 -4.14
C SER A 37 -5.01 11.01 -3.29
N LEU A 38 -4.52 11.40 -2.11
CA LEU A 38 -5.19 12.38 -1.25
C LEU A 38 -5.26 13.77 -1.89
N SER A 39 -4.18 14.22 -2.52
CA SER A 39 -4.17 15.49 -3.23
C SER A 39 -5.13 15.47 -4.41
N GLY A 40 -5.21 14.36 -5.14
CA GLY A 40 -6.20 14.13 -6.20
C GLY A 40 -7.65 14.20 -5.70
N ILE A 41 -7.95 13.56 -4.57
CA ILE A 41 -9.28 13.63 -3.94
C ILE A 41 -9.59 15.08 -3.50
N SER A 42 -8.64 15.78 -2.89
CA SER A 42 -8.84 17.18 -2.49
C SER A 42 -8.99 18.12 -3.70
N ALA A 43 -8.26 17.89 -4.78
CA ALA A 43 -8.37 18.67 -6.01
C ALA A 43 -9.72 18.43 -6.68
N PHE A 44 -10.19 17.17 -6.71
CA PHE A 44 -11.53 16.84 -7.19
C PHE A 44 -12.62 17.47 -6.30
N ALA A 45 -12.45 17.47 -4.97
CA ALA A 45 -13.39 18.10 -4.04
C ALA A 45 -13.46 19.63 -4.22
N LEU A 46 -12.31 20.29 -4.40
CA LEU A 46 -12.25 21.73 -4.71
C LEU A 46 -12.87 22.04 -6.08
N LEU A 47 -12.57 21.21 -7.08
CA LEU A 47 -13.13 21.35 -8.41
C LEU A 47 -14.65 21.12 -8.43
N ALA A 48 -15.16 20.16 -7.65
CA ALA A 48 -16.59 19.92 -7.45
C ALA A 48 -17.31 21.08 -6.75
N LEU A 49 -16.59 21.91 -5.99
CA LEU A 49 -17.14 23.12 -5.38
C LEU A 49 -17.28 24.28 -6.40
N VAL A 50 -16.46 24.28 -7.45
CA VAL A 50 -16.42 25.33 -8.48
C VAL A 50 -17.27 24.96 -9.70
N LEU A 51 -17.37 23.68 -10.03
CA LEU A 51 -18.14 23.20 -11.18
C LEU A 51 -19.63 23.01 -10.83
N PRO A 52 -20.56 23.55 -11.64
CA PRO A 52 -21.98 23.26 -11.50
C PRO A 52 -22.29 21.85 -12.02
N GLY A 53 -22.25 20.86 -11.13
CA GLY A 53 -22.58 19.46 -11.46
C GLY A 53 -22.65 18.58 -10.24
N ASN A 54 -23.63 17.67 -10.19
CA ASN A 54 -23.76 16.69 -9.12
C ASN A 54 -22.85 15.48 -9.38
N TYR A 55 -22.41 14.79 -8.32
CA TYR A 55 -21.62 13.55 -8.42
C TYR A 55 -22.08 12.54 -9.51
N PRO A 56 -23.36 12.18 -9.64
CA PRO A 56 -23.82 11.25 -10.68
C PRO A 56 -23.55 11.71 -12.11
N TYR A 57 -23.56 13.02 -12.39
CA TYR A 57 -23.25 13.56 -13.72
C TYR A 57 -21.81 13.24 -14.15
N TYR A 58 -20.86 13.29 -13.20
CA TYR A 58 -19.46 12.93 -13.48
C TYR A 58 -19.28 11.43 -13.65
N LEU A 59 -20.05 10.60 -12.94
CA LEU A 59 -20.04 9.16 -13.14
C LEU A 59 -20.55 8.77 -14.53
N ASP A 60 -21.66 9.36 -14.97
CA ASP A 60 -22.19 9.12 -16.31
C ASP A 60 -21.24 9.59 -17.41
N LEU A 61 -20.53 10.71 -17.19
CA LEU A 61 -19.47 11.13 -18.08
C LEU A 61 -18.36 10.07 -18.15
N ILE A 62 -17.85 9.58 -17.02
CA ILE A 62 -16.82 8.51 -16.98
C ILE A 62 -17.31 7.23 -17.65
N HIS A 63 -18.57 6.84 -17.46
CA HIS A 63 -19.18 5.69 -18.11
C HIS A 63 -19.32 5.89 -19.63
N SER A 64 -19.61 7.11 -20.09
CA SER A 64 -19.71 7.44 -21.50
C SER A 64 -18.35 7.39 -22.24
N LEU A 65 -17.23 7.53 -21.51
CA LEU A 65 -15.89 7.33 -22.07
C LEU A 65 -15.60 5.87 -22.45
N SER A 66 -16.46 4.91 -22.09
CA SER A 66 -16.36 3.49 -22.48
C SER A 66 -14.99 2.85 -22.22
N VAL A 67 -14.33 3.27 -21.12
CA VAL A 67 -13.06 2.69 -20.71
C VAL A 67 -13.28 1.22 -20.36
N GLY A 68 -12.53 0.32 -21.02
CA GLY A 68 -12.75 -1.12 -20.90
C GLY A 68 -12.72 -1.59 -19.43
N PRO A 69 -13.50 -2.63 -19.07
CA PRO A 69 -13.68 -3.07 -17.69
C PRO A 69 -12.37 -3.50 -17.01
N ALA A 70 -11.41 -3.99 -17.80
CA ALA A 70 -10.07 -4.33 -17.31
C ALA A 70 -9.27 -3.10 -16.87
N LEU A 71 -9.34 -1.99 -17.61
CA LEU A 71 -8.59 -0.77 -17.29
C LEU A 71 -9.17 -0.06 -16.06
N LEU A 72 -10.50 -0.05 -15.93
CA LEU A 72 -11.18 0.46 -14.74
C LEU A 72 -10.81 -0.36 -13.49
N SER A 73 -10.79 -1.69 -13.61
CA SER A 73 -10.41 -2.58 -12.51
C SER A 73 -8.95 -2.39 -12.10
N LEU A 74 -8.05 -2.17 -13.06
CA LEU A 74 -6.64 -1.89 -12.78
C LEU A 74 -6.47 -0.53 -12.08
N ALA A 75 -7.22 0.50 -12.49
CA ALA A 75 -7.21 1.81 -11.82
C ALA A 75 -7.72 1.69 -10.37
N LYS A 76 -8.80 0.95 -10.13
CA LYS A 76 -9.30 0.64 -8.78
C LYS A 76 -8.23 -0.08 -7.94
N PHE A 77 -7.53 -1.06 -8.52
CA PHE A 77 -6.44 -1.78 -7.84
C PHE A 77 -5.24 -0.89 -7.52
N GLY A 78 -4.87 0.00 -8.43
CA GLY A 78 -3.77 0.96 -8.25
C GLY A 78 -3.96 1.88 -7.04
N ILE A 79 -5.22 2.12 -6.63
CA ILE A 79 -5.56 2.89 -5.42
C ILE A 79 -5.72 1.96 -4.20
N ALA A 80 -6.42 0.83 -4.34
CA ALA A 80 -6.72 -0.07 -3.22
C ALA A 80 -5.47 -0.76 -2.62
N PHE A 81 -4.50 -1.14 -3.47
CA PHE A 81 -3.28 -1.82 -3.06
C PHE A 81 -2.34 -1.00 -2.16
N PRO A 82 -1.91 0.21 -2.53
CA PRO A 82 -1.03 0.99 -1.67
C PRO A 82 -1.67 1.35 -0.33
N VAL A 83 -2.98 1.59 -0.29
CA VAL A 83 -3.73 1.86 0.95
C VAL A 83 -3.74 0.63 1.86
N SER A 84 -4.08 -0.54 1.32
CA SER A 84 -4.08 -1.80 2.06
C SER A 84 -2.69 -2.16 2.59
N TYR A 85 -1.67 -1.99 1.75
CA TYR A 85 -0.29 -2.28 2.11
C TYR A 85 0.24 -1.38 3.22
N HIS A 86 0.01 -0.08 3.11
CA HIS A 86 0.48 0.88 4.10
C HIS A 86 -0.18 0.68 5.46
N THR A 87 -1.49 0.42 5.49
CA THR A 87 -2.22 0.18 6.74
C THR A 87 -1.75 -1.11 7.43
N LEU A 88 -1.61 -2.21 6.69
CA LEU A 88 -1.15 -3.48 7.25
C LEU A 88 0.33 -3.44 7.67
N ASN A 89 1.19 -2.77 6.92
CA ASN A 89 2.57 -2.58 7.33
C ASN A 89 2.67 -1.61 8.53
N GLY A 90 1.81 -0.59 8.61
CA GLY A 90 1.68 0.28 9.79
C GLY A 90 1.34 -0.51 11.06
N ILE A 91 0.41 -1.48 10.97
CA ILE A 91 0.11 -2.39 12.09
C ILE A 91 1.37 -3.19 12.50
N ARG A 92 2.16 -3.69 11.55
CA ARG A 92 3.43 -4.37 11.83
C ARG A 92 4.41 -3.47 12.57
N HIS A 93 4.51 -2.19 12.19
CA HIS A 93 5.34 -1.21 12.88
C HIS A 93 4.85 -0.94 14.32
N LEU A 94 3.54 -0.85 14.56
CA LEU A 94 3.00 -0.72 15.92
C LEU A 94 3.34 -1.92 16.82
N PHE A 95 3.41 -3.14 16.25
CA PHE A 95 3.88 -4.32 16.98
C PHE A 95 5.37 -4.21 17.34
N TRP A 96 6.19 -3.65 16.45
CA TRP A 96 7.60 -3.36 16.74
C TRP A 96 7.75 -2.29 17.83
N ASP A 97 6.97 -1.21 17.78
CA ASP A 97 6.97 -0.19 18.84
C ASP A 97 6.58 -0.76 20.21
N SER A 98 5.75 -1.81 20.21
CA SER A 98 5.34 -2.56 21.41
C SER A 98 6.35 -3.60 21.89
N GLY A 99 7.55 -3.68 21.30
CA GLY A 99 8.58 -4.64 21.72
C GLY A 99 8.43 -6.05 21.13
N LYS A 100 7.50 -6.30 20.21
CA LYS A 100 7.15 -7.65 19.72
C LYS A 100 7.66 -7.88 18.29
N GLY A 101 8.01 -9.12 17.93
CA GLY A 101 8.29 -9.48 16.54
C GLY A 101 9.69 -9.12 16.03
N PHE A 102 10.66 -8.94 16.92
CA PHE A 102 12.05 -8.62 16.58
C PHE A 102 12.94 -9.83 16.28
N LYS A 103 12.44 -11.06 16.46
CA LYS A 103 13.19 -12.25 16.06
C LYS A 103 13.23 -12.33 14.54
N ILE A 104 14.39 -12.59 13.97
CA ILE A 104 14.61 -12.74 12.52
C ILE A 104 13.52 -13.60 11.82
N PRO A 105 13.14 -14.81 12.29
CA PRO A 105 12.08 -15.58 11.66
C PRO A 105 10.69 -14.92 11.73
N GLU A 106 10.39 -14.16 12.80
CA GLU A 106 9.14 -13.43 12.97
C GLU A 106 9.05 -12.22 12.02
N VAL A 107 10.19 -11.55 11.78
CA VAL A 107 10.31 -10.44 10.82
C VAL A 107 9.99 -10.93 9.40
N TYR A 108 10.51 -12.09 8.99
CA TYR A 108 10.17 -12.67 7.68
C TYR A 108 8.71 -13.07 7.58
N ARG A 109 8.20 -13.80 8.59
CA ARG A 109 6.82 -14.27 8.59
C ARG A 109 5.84 -13.10 8.53
N SER A 110 6.05 -12.07 9.34
CA SER A 110 5.21 -10.87 9.33
C SER A 110 5.30 -10.10 8.00
N GLY A 111 6.47 -10.05 7.35
CA GLY A 111 6.63 -9.45 6.03
C GLY A 111 5.80 -10.12 4.94
N TYR A 112 5.87 -11.46 4.81
CA TYR A 112 5.05 -12.20 3.84
C TYR A 112 3.56 -12.10 4.14
N VAL A 113 3.18 -12.14 5.42
CA VAL A 113 1.78 -11.98 5.85
C VAL A 113 1.22 -10.64 5.40
N VAL A 114 1.96 -9.54 5.60
CA VAL A 114 1.52 -8.20 5.16
C VAL A 114 1.31 -8.16 3.64
N ILE A 115 2.24 -8.69 2.84
CA ILE A 115 2.09 -8.69 1.36
C ILE A 115 0.85 -9.46 0.93
N VAL A 116 0.68 -10.69 1.42
CA VAL A 116 -0.46 -11.56 1.04
C VAL A 116 -1.78 -10.92 1.48
N LEU A 117 -1.87 -10.43 2.72
CA LEU A 117 -3.07 -9.77 3.21
C LEU A 117 -3.41 -8.54 2.39
N SER A 118 -2.41 -7.73 2.00
CA SER A 118 -2.63 -6.52 1.20
C SER A 118 -3.22 -6.83 -0.17
N ILE A 119 -2.75 -7.89 -0.83
CA ILE A 119 -3.30 -8.33 -2.12
C ILE A 119 -4.75 -8.81 -1.93
N LEU A 120 -5.00 -9.64 -0.92
CA LEU A 120 -6.34 -10.18 -0.65
C LEU A 120 -7.35 -9.09 -0.32
N THR A 121 -6.99 -8.14 0.54
CA THR A 121 -7.89 -7.02 0.89
C THR A 121 -8.15 -6.11 -0.30
N SER A 122 -7.17 -5.91 -1.18
CA SER A 122 -7.34 -5.10 -2.39
C SER A 122 -8.25 -5.77 -3.41
N ILE A 123 -8.10 -7.07 -3.63
CA ILE A 123 -8.98 -7.84 -4.51
C ILE A 123 -10.40 -7.88 -3.94
N ALA A 124 -10.53 -8.15 -2.64
CA ALA A 124 -11.82 -8.13 -1.97
C ALA A 124 -12.50 -6.78 -2.13
N ALA A 125 -11.78 -5.68 -1.88
CA ALA A 125 -12.31 -4.34 -2.08
C ALA A 125 -12.86 -4.18 -3.51
N ILE A 126 -12.10 -4.53 -4.55
CA ILE A 126 -12.56 -4.37 -5.93
C ILE A 126 -13.77 -5.25 -6.24
N ALA A 127 -13.82 -6.47 -5.70
CA ALA A 127 -14.92 -7.38 -5.94
C ALA A 127 -16.25 -6.92 -5.29
N TYR A 128 -16.18 -6.15 -4.20
CA TYR A 128 -17.36 -5.63 -3.48
C TYR A 128 -17.69 -4.17 -3.83
N MET A 129 -16.88 -3.49 -4.66
CA MET A 129 -17.00 -2.09 -5.09
C MET A 129 -17.48 -1.93 -6.53
#